data_AF-A0A5P0JK12-F1
#
_entry.id   AF-A0A5P0JK12-F1
#
_cell.length_a   1.000
_cell.length_b   1.000
_cell.length_c   1.000
_cell.angle_alpha   90.00
_cell.angle_beta   90.00
_cell.angle_gamma   90.00
#
_symmetry.space_group_name_H-M   'P 1'
#
loop_
_entity.id
_entity.type
_entity.pdbx_description
1 polymer ?
#
loop_
_entity_poly.entity_id
_entity_poly.type
_entity_poly.pdbx_seq_one_letter_code
_entity_poly.pdbx_strand_id
1 'polypeptide(L)'
;GLQVMTGFTLRPDRAALEIASRVYNGNATPRHFLWWANPAVKGGEGHQSVFPPDVTAVFDHGKRAVSAFPIATGTYYKVDYSAGVDISRYKNVPVPTSYMAEKSQYDFVGAWCHDEDGGLLHVANHHIAPGKKQWSWGHSEFGQAWDKSLTDNNGPYIELMT
;
A
#
# COMPACT_ATOMS: atom_id res chain seq x y z
N GLY A 1 -11.82 -8.97 -25.53
CA GLY A 1 -11.00 -8.30 -24.49
C GLY A 1 -10.25 -9.33 -23.67
N LEU A 2 -9.39 -8.91 -22.74
CA LEU A 2 -8.87 -9.82 -21.71
C LEU A 2 -10.03 -10.23 -20.78
N GLN A 3 -10.00 -11.46 -20.28
CA GLN A 3 -10.91 -11.92 -19.23
C GLN A 3 -10.15 -12.04 -17.93
N VAL A 4 -10.72 -11.53 -16.84
CA VAL A 4 -10.15 -11.65 -15.49
C VAL A 4 -11.18 -12.34 -14.61
N MET A 5 -10.77 -13.38 -13.91
CA MET A 5 -11.57 -14.09 -12.92
C MET A 5 -10.89 -13.96 -11.57
N THR A 6 -11.62 -13.50 -10.55
CA THR A 6 -11.14 -13.37 -9.18
C THR A 6 -12.04 -14.20 -8.27
N GLY A 7 -11.46 -15.14 -7.55
CA GLY A 7 -12.14 -15.97 -6.56
C GLY A 7 -11.73 -15.57 -5.15
N PHE A 8 -12.69 -15.64 -4.23
CA PHE A 8 -12.52 -15.39 -2.80
C PHE A 8 -12.84 -16.66 -2.04
N THR A 9 -11.93 -17.11 -1.17
CA THR A 9 -12.11 -18.33 -0.37
C THR A 9 -11.91 -18.03 1.10
N LEU A 10 -12.90 -18.39 1.91
CA LEU A 10 -12.78 -18.49 3.37
C LEU A 10 -12.55 -19.96 3.73
N ARG A 11 -11.63 -20.21 4.66
CA ARG A 11 -11.38 -21.55 5.20
C ARG A 11 -11.77 -21.58 6.68
N PRO A 12 -12.37 -22.68 7.17
CA PRO A 12 -12.59 -22.87 8.60
C PRO A 12 -11.29 -22.65 9.39
N ASP A 13 -11.42 -22.05 10.57
CA ASP A 13 -10.33 -21.85 11.53
C ASP A 13 -9.13 -21.04 11.00
N ARG A 14 -9.34 -20.21 9.97
CA ARG A 14 -8.33 -19.27 9.45
C ARG A 14 -8.84 -17.83 9.50
N ALA A 15 -8.07 -16.94 10.12
CA ALA A 15 -8.27 -15.50 10.06
C ALA A 15 -7.66 -14.90 8.77
N ALA A 16 -8.05 -15.43 7.61
CA ALA A 16 -7.53 -14.98 6.33
C ALA A 16 -8.58 -15.11 5.22
N LEU A 17 -8.60 -14.12 4.32
CA LEU A 17 -9.33 -14.16 3.07
C LEU A 17 -8.35 -14.50 1.94
N GLU A 18 -8.54 -15.64 1.29
CA GLU A 18 -7.70 -16.03 0.16
C GLU A 18 -8.27 -15.48 -1.14
N ILE A 19 -7.42 -14.79 -1.92
CA ILE A 19 -7.78 -14.20 -3.20
C ILE A 19 -6.96 -14.90 -4.29
N ALA A 20 -7.65 -15.46 -5.28
CA ALA A 20 -7.01 -16.08 -6.44
C ALA A 20 -7.49 -15.41 -7.72
N SER A 21 -6.55 -14.93 -8.54
CA SER A 21 -6.85 -14.24 -9.79
C SER A 21 -6.28 -14.99 -10.99
N ARG A 22 -7.04 -15.04 -12.08
CA ARG A 22 -6.60 -15.58 -13.38
C ARG A 22 -6.92 -14.60 -14.48
N VAL A 23 -5.92 -14.29 -15.30
CA VAL A 23 -6.07 -13.50 -16.52
C VAL A 23 -5.99 -14.44 -17.73
N TYR A 24 -6.99 -14.37 -18.60
CA TYR A 24 -7.04 -15.14 -19.84
C TYR A 24 -7.06 -14.21 -21.06
N ASN A 25 -6.12 -14.44 -21.98
CA ASN A 25 -6.06 -13.75 -23.25
C ASN A 25 -6.54 -14.66 -24.39
N GLY A 26 -7.83 -14.59 -24.71
CA GLY A 26 -8.41 -15.30 -25.86
C GLY A 26 -8.23 -14.58 -27.21
N ASN A 27 -7.50 -13.47 -27.26
CA ASN A 27 -7.30 -12.71 -28.50
C ASN A 27 -6.17 -13.35 -29.33
N ALA A 28 -6.20 -13.17 -30.66
CA ALA A 28 -5.16 -13.69 -31.56
C ALA A 28 -3.77 -13.05 -31.35
N THR A 29 -3.69 -11.94 -30.60
CA THR A 29 -2.45 -11.21 -30.31
C THR A 29 -2.27 -10.98 -28.81
N PRO A 30 -1.01 -10.81 -28.34
CA PRO A 30 -0.73 -10.41 -26.96
C PRO A 30 -1.42 -9.08 -26.61
N ARG A 31 -1.85 -8.97 -25.34
CA ARG A 31 -2.41 -7.74 -24.78
C ARG A 31 -1.68 -7.40 -23.49
N HIS A 32 -1.35 -6.12 -23.31
CA HIS A 32 -0.80 -5.61 -22.07
C HIS A 32 -1.88 -5.60 -20.98
N PHE A 33 -1.48 -5.86 -19.75
CA PHE A 33 -2.33 -5.72 -18.58
C PHE A 33 -1.51 -5.26 -17.39
N LEU A 34 -2.21 -4.66 -16.43
CA LEU A 34 -1.72 -4.37 -15.09
C LEU A 34 -2.80 -4.83 -14.12
N TRP A 35 -2.41 -5.51 -13.06
CA TRP A 35 -3.32 -6.00 -12.04
C TRP A 35 -2.68 -5.78 -10.67
N TRP A 36 -3.49 -5.36 -9.70
CA TRP A 36 -3.12 -5.18 -8.31
C TRP A 36 -4.27 -5.69 -7.44
N ALA A 37 -3.95 -6.39 -6.35
CA ALA A 37 -4.87 -6.45 -5.21
C ALA A 37 -4.72 -5.14 -4.45
N ASN A 38 -5.79 -4.35 -4.28
CA ASN A 38 -5.74 -3.05 -3.62
C ASN A 38 -6.75 -2.93 -2.45
N PRO A 39 -6.56 -3.65 -1.33
CA PRO A 39 -7.34 -3.42 -0.13
C PRO A 39 -7.11 -2.01 0.44
N ALA A 40 -8.22 -1.30 0.69
CA ALA A 40 -8.23 -0.15 1.56
C ALA A 40 -8.27 -0.62 3.02
N VAL A 41 -7.38 -0.08 3.85
CA VAL A 41 -7.34 -0.33 5.30
C VAL A 41 -7.39 0.98 6.06
N LYS A 42 -7.75 0.92 7.35
CA LYS A 42 -7.90 2.11 8.18
C LYS A 42 -6.60 2.92 8.24
N GLY A 43 -6.70 4.21 7.93
CA GLY A 43 -5.65 5.20 8.06
C GLY A 43 -5.74 5.94 9.40
N GLY A 44 -5.28 7.19 9.43
CA GLY A 44 -5.37 8.05 10.61
C GLY A 44 -4.14 7.99 11.54
N GLU A 45 -4.18 8.70 12.66
CA GLU A 45 -2.98 8.95 13.50
C GLU A 45 -2.34 7.68 14.07
N GLY A 46 -3.16 6.69 14.44
CA GLY A 46 -2.72 5.38 14.90
C GLY A 46 -2.13 4.50 13.80
N HIS A 47 -2.26 4.85 12.52
CA HIS A 47 -1.80 4.02 11.42
C HIS A 47 -0.27 4.02 11.25
N GLN A 48 0.27 2.83 11.03
CA GLN A 48 1.64 2.57 10.66
C GLN A 48 1.75 1.58 9.50
N SER A 49 2.53 1.98 8.51
CA SER A 49 2.94 1.20 7.34
C SER A 49 3.89 0.09 7.77
N VAL A 50 3.64 -1.14 7.35
CA VAL A 50 4.49 -2.30 7.64
C VAL A 50 5.05 -2.84 6.33
N PHE A 51 6.29 -2.48 6.01
CA PHE A 51 7.03 -3.10 4.92
C PHE A 51 8.01 -4.15 5.48
N PRO A 52 8.40 -5.15 4.67
CA PRO A 52 9.44 -6.09 5.03
C PRO A 52 10.75 -5.42 5.47
N PRO A 53 11.55 -6.08 6.33
CA PRO A 53 12.76 -5.49 6.89
C PRO A 53 13.87 -5.26 5.86
N ASP A 54 13.80 -5.91 4.69
CA ASP A 54 14.73 -5.68 3.58
C ASP A 54 14.32 -4.50 2.67
N VAL A 55 13.16 -3.88 2.91
CA VAL A 55 12.75 -2.65 2.24
C VAL A 55 13.34 -1.45 2.98
N THR A 56 14.47 -0.97 2.48
CA THR A 56 15.17 0.20 3.02
C THR A 56 14.96 1.47 2.21
N ALA A 57 14.28 1.37 1.06
CA ALA A 57 13.98 2.48 0.18
C ALA A 57 12.60 2.34 -0.47
N VAL A 58 11.90 3.47 -0.62
CA VAL A 58 10.60 3.56 -1.27
C VAL A 58 10.59 4.65 -2.34
N PHE A 59 9.92 4.36 -3.45
CA PHE A 59 9.81 5.25 -4.61
C PHE A 59 8.45 5.92 -4.66
N ASP A 60 8.42 7.17 -5.14
CA ASP A 60 7.16 7.88 -5.41
C ASP A 60 6.35 7.21 -6.54
N HIS A 61 5.11 7.67 -6.74
CA HIS A 61 4.18 7.07 -7.71
C HIS A 61 4.75 6.91 -9.13
N GLY A 62 5.59 7.85 -9.55
CA GLY A 62 6.18 7.87 -10.89
C GLY A 62 7.62 7.33 -10.95
N LYS A 63 8.17 6.81 -9.84
CA LYS A 63 9.59 6.43 -9.71
C LYS A 63 10.58 7.54 -10.09
N ARG A 64 10.23 8.78 -9.77
CA ARG A 64 11.00 10.02 -9.99
C ARG A 64 11.81 10.42 -8.76
N ALA A 65 11.36 10.02 -7.57
CA ALA A 65 12.02 10.30 -6.30
C ALA A 65 12.07 9.04 -5.43
N VAL A 66 13.11 8.96 -4.60
CA VAL A 66 13.35 7.87 -3.66
C VAL A 66 13.54 8.44 -2.26
N SER A 67 13.07 7.74 -1.24
CA SER A 67 13.33 8.04 0.15
C SER A 67 13.79 6.79 0.89
N ALA A 68 14.61 6.97 1.92
CA ALA A 68 14.89 5.91 2.88
C ALA A 68 13.61 5.57 3.66
N PHE A 69 13.42 4.30 3.99
CA PHE A 69 12.28 3.82 4.77
C PHE A 69 12.78 2.96 5.94
N PRO A 70 12.18 3.07 7.14
CA PRO A 70 11.04 3.93 7.50
C PRO A 70 11.45 5.38 7.82
N ILE A 71 12.72 5.65 8.09
CA ILE A 71 13.19 6.99 8.44
C ILE A 71 13.62 7.73 7.17
N ALA A 72 12.79 8.67 6.72
CA ALA A 72 13.11 9.54 5.61
C ALA A 72 14.10 10.63 6.04
N THR A 73 15.01 10.96 5.13
CA THR A 73 15.89 12.12 5.22
C THR A 73 15.86 12.89 3.90
N GLY A 74 16.23 14.17 3.92
CA GLY A 74 16.19 15.03 2.73
C GLY A 74 14.76 15.35 2.29
N THR A 75 14.53 15.50 0.99
CA THR A 75 13.23 15.91 0.45
C THR A 75 12.51 14.77 -0.25
N TYR A 76 11.25 14.51 0.11
CA TYR A 76 10.40 13.54 -0.56
C TYR A 76 8.98 14.09 -0.72
N TYR A 77 8.38 13.96 -1.92
CA TYR A 77 7.13 14.63 -2.27
C TYR A 77 7.12 16.15 -2.01
N LYS A 78 8.27 16.82 -2.18
CA LYS A 78 8.47 18.25 -1.87
C LYS A 78 8.31 18.61 -0.38
N VAL A 79 8.27 17.62 0.50
CA VAL A 79 8.29 17.78 1.96
C VAL A 79 9.72 17.60 2.45
N ASP A 80 10.16 18.48 3.35
CA ASP A 80 11.46 18.37 4.01
C ASP A 80 11.38 17.39 5.19
N TYR A 81 12.14 16.30 5.10
CA TYR A 81 12.33 15.29 6.12
C TYR A 81 13.78 15.26 6.64
N SER A 82 14.57 16.32 6.42
CA SER A 82 15.98 16.41 6.82
C SER A 82 16.25 16.10 8.30
N ALA A 83 15.26 16.30 9.18
CA ALA A 83 15.33 15.97 10.59
C ALA A 83 15.32 14.46 10.92
N GLY A 84 15.11 13.57 9.94
CA GLY A 84 14.97 12.14 10.17
C GLY A 84 13.58 11.80 10.68
N VAL A 85 12.62 11.69 9.75
CA VAL A 85 11.21 11.52 10.08
C VAL A 85 10.76 10.09 9.76
N ASP A 86 10.09 9.44 10.71
CA ASP A 86 9.47 8.14 10.49
C ASP A 86 8.24 8.28 9.57
N ILE A 87 8.43 8.05 8.29
CA ILE A 87 7.38 8.07 7.26
C ILE A 87 6.57 6.77 7.22
N SER A 88 6.85 5.79 8.09
CA SER A 88 5.91 4.69 8.28
C SER A 88 4.63 5.14 9.00
N ARG A 89 4.69 6.21 9.80
CA ARG A 89 3.56 6.77 10.56
C ARG A 89 2.72 7.71 9.70
N TYR A 90 1.43 7.43 9.56
CA TYR A 90 0.51 8.25 8.74
C TYR A 90 0.51 9.74 9.10
N LYS A 91 0.53 10.07 10.40
CA LYS A 91 0.56 11.46 10.89
C LYS A 91 1.77 12.28 10.42
N ASN A 92 2.85 11.61 10.02
CA ASN A 92 4.08 12.24 9.53
C ASN A 92 4.07 12.45 8.00
N VAL A 93 2.99 12.08 7.32
CA VAL A 93 2.86 12.12 5.86
C VAL A 93 1.84 13.21 5.51
N PRO A 94 2.25 14.47 5.27
CA PRO A 94 1.30 15.57 5.14
C PRO A 94 0.60 15.61 3.78
N VAL A 95 1.23 15.09 2.72
CA VAL A 95 0.75 15.20 1.34
C VAL A 95 0.46 13.82 0.73
N PRO A 96 -0.33 13.74 -0.36
CA PRO A 96 -0.55 12.48 -1.05
C PRO A 96 0.75 11.79 -1.42
N THR A 97 0.94 10.58 -0.90
CA THR A 97 2.24 9.90 -0.91
C THR A 97 2.05 8.44 -1.31
N SER A 98 2.84 7.98 -2.28
CA SER A 98 3.00 6.56 -2.58
C SER A 98 4.30 6.07 -2.01
N TYR A 99 4.31 4.84 -1.50
CA TYR A 99 5.53 4.07 -1.28
C TYR A 99 5.49 2.89 -2.24
N MET A 100 6.34 2.87 -3.26
CA MET A 100 6.60 1.67 -4.06
C MET A 100 7.92 1.06 -3.62
N ALA A 101 7.92 -0.17 -3.10
CA ALA A 101 9.15 -0.91 -2.91
C ALA A 101 9.54 -1.61 -4.22
N GLU A 102 10.82 -1.61 -4.55
CA GLU A 102 11.30 -2.19 -5.81
C GLU A 102 11.49 -3.71 -5.72
N LYS A 103 12.14 -4.20 -4.65
CA LYS A 103 12.43 -5.62 -4.45
C LYS A 103 12.39 -5.97 -2.96
N SER A 104 11.85 -7.14 -2.65
CA SER A 104 11.92 -7.76 -1.33
C SER A 104 11.85 -9.28 -1.50
N GLN A 105 12.57 -10.02 -0.67
CA GLN A 105 12.52 -11.49 -0.61
C GLN A 105 11.37 -12.01 0.27
N TYR A 106 10.61 -11.10 0.89
CA TYR A 106 9.48 -11.44 1.76
C TYR A 106 8.17 -11.40 0.99
N ASP A 107 7.23 -12.23 1.41
CA ASP A 107 5.93 -12.39 0.77
C ASP A 107 4.86 -11.43 1.33
N PHE A 108 5.20 -10.42 2.13
CA PHE A 108 4.17 -9.58 2.79
C PHE A 108 4.37 -8.07 2.61
N VAL A 109 3.28 -7.34 2.79
CA VAL A 109 3.21 -5.90 3.11
C VAL A 109 1.98 -5.72 4.00
N GLY A 110 1.94 -4.69 4.85
CA GLY A 110 0.82 -4.54 5.76
C GLY A 110 0.66 -3.17 6.37
N ALA A 111 -0.27 -3.13 7.32
CA ALA A 111 -0.64 -1.98 8.09
C ALA A 111 -0.94 -2.40 9.53
N TRP A 112 -0.58 -1.54 10.47
CA TRP A 112 -0.90 -1.68 11.88
C TRP A 112 -1.58 -0.40 12.39
N CYS A 113 -2.66 -0.54 13.13
CA CYS A 113 -3.35 0.54 13.81
C CYS A 113 -3.10 0.42 15.31
N HIS A 114 -2.31 1.34 15.86
CA HIS A 114 -1.96 1.37 17.28
C HIS A 114 -3.16 1.64 18.20
N ASP A 115 -4.16 2.38 17.72
CA ASP A 115 -5.35 2.73 18.49
C ASP A 115 -6.32 1.54 18.64
N GLU A 116 -6.23 0.55 17.76
CA GLU A 116 -7.11 -0.62 17.71
C GLU A 116 -6.39 -1.93 18.07
N ASP A 117 -5.08 -1.88 18.34
CA ASP A 117 -4.23 -3.05 18.59
C ASP A 117 -4.41 -4.16 17.52
N GLY A 118 -4.46 -3.74 16.25
CA GLY A 118 -4.80 -4.62 15.15
C GLY A 118 -4.32 -4.10 13.80
N GLY A 119 -4.39 -4.96 12.79
CA GLY A 119 -3.88 -4.63 11.47
C GLY A 119 -4.20 -5.67 10.41
N LEU A 120 -3.64 -5.44 9.22
CA LEU A 120 -3.78 -6.33 8.07
C LEU A 120 -2.41 -6.60 7.46
N LEU A 121 -2.13 -7.87 7.19
CA LEU A 121 -1.03 -8.29 6.32
C LEU A 121 -1.62 -8.78 5.00
N HIS A 122 -1.13 -8.24 3.90
CA HIS A 122 -1.33 -8.81 2.57
C HIS A 122 -0.14 -9.71 2.24
N VAL A 123 -0.41 -11.01 2.08
CA VAL A 123 0.62 -12.03 1.82
C VAL A 123 0.46 -12.58 0.40
N ALA A 124 1.51 -12.48 -0.41
CA ALA A 124 1.57 -12.99 -1.77
C ALA A 124 2.99 -13.43 -2.13
N ASN A 125 3.11 -14.56 -2.83
CA ASN A 125 4.39 -15.09 -3.31
C ASN A 125 5.10 -14.04 -4.17
N HIS A 126 6.27 -13.57 -3.73
CA HIS A 126 7.03 -12.51 -4.38
C HIS A 126 7.58 -12.89 -5.77
N HIS A 127 7.60 -14.17 -6.15
CA HIS A 127 7.89 -14.60 -7.52
C HIS A 127 6.71 -14.41 -8.48
N ILE A 128 5.49 -14.27 -7.96
CA ILE A 128 4.25 -14.07 -8.74
C ILE A 128 3.78 -12.61 -8.64
N ALA A 129 3.70 -12.07 -7.42
CA ALA A 129 3.31 -10.71 -7.11
C ALA A 129 4.44 -10.00 -6.36
N PRO A 130 5.50 -9.55 -7.07
CA PRO A 130 6.66 -8.90 -6.44
C PRO A 130 6.35 -7.49 -5.93
N GLY A 131 5.27 -6.88 -6.42
CA GLY A 131 4.87 -5.53 -6.07
C GLY A 131 4.58 -5.42 -4.57
N LYS A 132 5.11 -4.36 -3.94
CA LYS A 132 4.67 -3.93 -2.62
C LYS A 132 4.52 -2.44 -2.67
N LYS A 133 3.29 -1.98 -2.55
CA LYS A 133 2.97 -0.58 -2.62
C LYS A 133 2.01 -0.18 -1.53
N GLN A 134 2.20 1.03 -1.02
CA GLN A 134 1.23 1.71 -0.18
C GLN A 134 0.90 3.06 -0.79
N TRP A 135 -0.31 3.54 -0.55
CA TRP A 135 -0.68 4.91 -0.86
C TRP A 135 -1.59 5.52 0.20
N SER A 136 -1.45 6.83 0.39
CA SER A 136 -2.28 7.64 1.29
C SER A 136 -2.52 9.02 0.68
N TRP A 137 -3.66 9.62 0.98
CA TRP A 137 -3.95 11.03 0.68
C TRP A 137 -3.13 12.01 1.54
N GLY A 138 -2.49 11.53 2.61
CA GLY A 138 -1.76 12.33 3.59
C GLY A 138 -2.66 12.98 4.64
N HIS A 139 -2.05 13.53 5.68
CA HIS A 139 -2.73 14.02 6.89
C HIS A 139 -3.08 15.52 6.86
N SER A 140 -2.66 16.26 5.82
CA SER A 140 -3.03 17.69 5.68
C SER A 140 -4.51 17.89 5.35
N GLU A 141 -4.96 19.16 5.37
CA GLU A 141 -6.31 19.55 4.95
C GLU A 141 -6.71 18.99 3.59
N PHE A 142 -5.76 18.88 2.65
CA PHE A 142 -6.02 18.28 1.33
C PHE A 142 -6.43 16.81 1.46
N GLY A 143 -5.71 16.03 2.26
CA GLY A 143 -6.03 14.62 2.46
C GLY A 143 -7.32 14.43 3.25
N GLN A 144 -7.53 15.24 4.28
CA GLN A 144 -8.77 15.23 5.06
C GLN A 144 -10.00 15.62 4.22
N ALA A 145 -9.84 16.50 3.23
CA ALA A 145 -10.91 16.84 2.29
C ALA A 145 -11.28 15.66 1.39
N TRP A 146 -10.29 14.87 0.95
CA TRP A 146 -10.52 13.62 0.23
C TRP A 146 -11.20 12.57 1.12
N ASP A 147 -10.76 12.40 2.36
CA ASP A 147 -11.38 11.48 3.30
C ASP A 147 -12.87 11.80 3.47
N LYS A 148 -13.22 13.07 3.72
CA LYS A 148 -14.62 13.54 3.81
C LYS A 148 -15.44 13.32 2.54
N SER A 149 -14.78 13.21 1.38
CA SER A 149 -15.45 12.97 0.10
C SER A 149 -15.64 11.49 -0.21
N LEU A 150 -14.91 10.61 0.47
CA LEU A 150 -14.84 9.17 0.18
C LEU A 150 -15.44 8.29 1.29
N THR A 151 -15.72 8.87 2.46
CA THR A 151 -16.39 8.19 3.55
C THR A 151 -17.36 9.12 4.28
N ASP A 152 -18.48 8.55 4.76
CA ASP A 152 -19.39 9.25 5.67
C ASP A 152 -18.83 9.28 7.11
N ASN A 153 -18.42 8.12 7.64
CA ASN A 153 -18.15 7.95 9.08
C ASN A 153 -16.87 7.18 9.45
N ASN A 154 -16.18 6.54 8.50
CA ASN A 154 -15.09 5.60 8.80
C ASN A 154 -13.67 6.23 8.73
N GLY A 155 -13.60 7.56 8.60
CA GLY A 155 -12.34 8.32 8.65
C GLY A 155 -11.36 8.02 7.50
N PRO A 156 -10.09 8.43 7.66
CA PRO A 156 -9.07 8.24 6.64
C PRO A 156 -8.80 6.77 6.32
N TYR A 157 -8.39 6.50 5.08
CA TYR A 157 -7.91 5.19 4.65
C TYR A 157 -6.52 5.27 4.03
N ILE A 158 -5.86 4.13 3.95
CA ILE A 158 -4.68 3.93 3.10
C ILE A 158 -4.91 2.72 2.21
N GLU A 159 -4.19 2.68 1.11
CA GLU A 159 -4.22 1.60 0.13
C GLU A 159 -2.98 0.73 0.30
N LEU A 160 -3.15 -0.59 0.43
CA LEU A 160 -2.06 -1.58 0.41
C LEU A 160 -2.17 -2.39 -0.88
N MET A 161 -1.06 -2.60 -1.56
CA MET A 161 -1.05 -3.11 -2.93
C MET A 161 0.06 -4.14 -3.18
N THR A 162 -0.30 -5.28 -3.79
CA THR A 162 0.63 -6.28 -4.36
C THR A 162 0.23 -6.74 -5.75
#